data_AF-A0A820BSV3-F1
#
_entry.id   AF-A0A820BSV3-F1
#
_cell.length_a   1.000
_cell.length_b   1.000
_cell.length_c   1.000
_cell.angle_alpha   90.00
_cell.angle_beta   90.00
_cell.angle_gamma   90.00
#
_symmetry.space_group_name_H-M   'P 1'
#
loop_
_entity.id
_entity.type
_entity.pdbx_description
1 polymer ?
#
loop_
_entity_poly.entity_id
_entity_poly.type
_entity_poly.pdbx_seq_one_letter_code
_entity_poly.pdbx_strand_id
1 'polypeptide(L)'
;AGILRELLTELSEKSTYGPLNFEQIHKKILKTSDFVSWEHEKYSWSKLSGFTLSHLNSSKSCSHSSISDVRNDVELTSIERNYQYISDALIRLIFNKTDINLSIIDQNYLLSNQQSDYDQITFTKQWLTFLTNYSRSPSLLTKTHPIVVALEQYANRYLTNVVKTTIRPNKKDPEFVFFDGDDDQGRQLYVYRIKPAIFDLVLAIFIAAYLGIIYMIAANWSMIINILLRYKPLTNTFLSSSQYGGYKRKIN
;
A
#
# COMPACT_ATOMS: atom_id res chain seq x y z
N ALA A 1 -21.90 26.08 9.87
CA ALA A 1 -20.70 26.03 10.73
C ALA A 1 -20.93 26.73 12.06
N GLY A 2 -21.28 28.03 12.10
CA GLY A 2 -21.50 28.77 13.36
C GLY A 2 -22.57 28.14 14.28
N ILE A 3 -23.70 27.74 13.72
CA ILE A 3 -24.81 27.10 14.46
C ILE A 3 -24.35 25.79 15.15
N LEU A 4 -23.51 24.99 14.48
CA LEU A 4 -23.07 23.70 15.02
C LEU A 4 -22.09 23.91 16.18
N ARG A 5 -21.21 24.92 16.09
CA ARG A 5 -20.35 25.29 17.23
C ARG A 5 -21.22 25.71 18.41
N GLU A 6 -22.15 26.62 18.20
CA GLU A 6 -23.01 27.14 19.28
C GLU A 6 -23.73 26.01 20.00
N LEU A 7 -24.29 25.07 19.23
CA LEU A 7 -24.89 23.85 19.76
C LEU A 7 -23.86 22.99 20.51
N LEU A 8 -22.65 22.76 19.99
CA LEU A 8 -21.64 21.95 20.67
C LEU A 8 -21.11 22.59 21.95
N THR A 9 -20.95 23.92 21.97
CA THR A 9 -20.54 24.65 23.18
C THR A 9 -21.63 24.63 24.23
N GLU A 10 -22.88 24.85 23.81
CA GLU A 10 -24.05 24.75 24.70
C GLU A 10 -24.20 23.32 25.24
N LEU A 11 -23.95 22.32 24.40
CA LEU A 11 -23.92 20.92 24.81
C LEU A 11 -22.81 20.64 25.80
N SER A 12 -21.59 21.14 25.58
CA SER A 12 -20.51 20.98 26.55
C SER A 12 -20.87 21.60 27.89
N GLU A 13 -21.48 22.79 27.90
CA GLU A 13 -21.90 23.47 29.13
C GLU A 13 -23.03 22.72 29.86
N LYS A 14 -23.98 22.15 29.12
CA LYS A 14 -25.10 21.37 29.68
C LYS A 14 -24.76 19.91 30.00
N SER A 15 -23.60 19.42 29.55
CA SER A 15 -23.34 17.98 29.50
C SER A 15 -23.07 17.32 30.84
N THR A 16 -23.56 16.10 30.96
CA THR A 16 -23.29 15.14 32.04
C THR A 16 -22.04 14.29 31.78
N TYR A 17 -21.50 14.32 30.56
CA TYR A 17 -20.48 13.39 30.06
C TYR A 17 -19.02 13.88 30.21
N GLY A 18 -18.83 15.05 30.82
CA GLY A 18 -17.53 15.65 31.16
C GLY A 18 -17.10 16.78 30.22
N PRO A 19 -16.23 17.71 30.66
CA PRO A 19 -15.95 18.93 29.91
C PRO A 19 -15.20 18.65 28.60
N LEU A 20 -15.69 19.21 27.49
CA LEU A 20 -15.01 19.23 26.19
C LEU A 20 -14.92 20.65 25.64
N ASN A 21 -13.70 21.13 25.43
CA ASN A 21 -13.49 22.44 24.86
C ASN A 21 -13.52 22.36 23.34
N PHE A 22 -14.47 23.06 22.72
CA PHE A 22 -14.58 23.17 21.27
C PHE A 22 -14.02 24.50 20.80
N GLU A 23 -12.95 24.44 20.00
CA GLU A 23 -12.40 25.61 19.31
C GLU A 23 -12.84 25.60 17.84
N GLN A 24 -13.37 26.74 17.37
CA GLN A 24 -13.65 26.91 15.94
C GLN A 24 -12.46 27.59 15.27
N ILE A 25 -11.69 26.79 14.54
CA ILE A 25 -10.59 27.29 13.72
C ILE A 25 -11.13 27.57 12.32
N HIS A 26 -11.30 28.85 11.98
CA HIS A 26 -11.60 29.25 10.60
C HIS A 26 -10.30 29.46 9.83
N LYS A 27 -9.97 28.54 8.93
CA LYS A 27 -8.80 28.66 8.06
C LYS A 27 -9.16 29.33 6.75
N LYS A 28 -8.44 30.40 6.39
CA LYS A 28 -8.53 30.97 5.04
C LYS A 28 -7.92 29.99 4.05
N ILE A 29 -8.68 29.63 3.02
CA ILE A 29 -8.28 28.62 2.05
C ILE A 29 -7.40 29.30 0.99
N LEU A 30 -6.19 28.76 0.81
CA LEU A 30 -5.31 29.14 -0.28
C LEU A 30 -5.78 28.39 -1.54
N LYS A 31 -6.20 29.15 -2.56
CA LYS A 31 -6.59 28.57 -3.86
C LYS A 31 -5.41 28.23 -4.77
N THR A 32 -4.20 28.59 -4.35
CA THR A 32 -2.96 28.43 -5.13
C THR A 32 -2.24 27.13 -4.85
N SER A 33 -2.58 26.43 -3.78
CA SER A 33 -1.96 25.15 -3.44
C SER A 33 -2.76 24.01 -4.07
N ASP A 34 -2.09 23.19 -4.86
CA ASP A 34 -2.69 21.99 -5.46
C ASP A 34 -3.02 20.93 -4.39
N PHE A 35 -2.25 20.91 -3.29
CA PHE A 35 -2.47 20.03 -2.16
C PHE A 35 -3.39 20.65 -1.11
N VAL A 36 -4.54 19.99 -0.94
CA VAL A 36 -5.48 20.27 0.14
C VAL A 36 -5.47 19.10 1.11
N SER A 37 -5.13 19.41 2.37
CA SER A 37 -4.95 18.39 3.40
C SER A 37 -6.23 18.05 4.17
N TRP A 38 -7.20 18.98 4.23
CA TRP A 38 -8.51 18.74 4.85
C TRP A 38 -9.63 18.66 3.81
N GLU A 39 -10.57 17.74 3.98
CA GLU A 39 -11.66 17.54 3.01
C GLU A 39 -12.57 18.76 2.84
N HIS A 40 -12.88 19.49 3.92
CA HIS A 40 -13.72 20.69 3.86
C HIS A 40 -13.16 21.80 2.97
N GLU A 41 -11.83 21.87 2.82
CA GLU A 41 -11.18 22.84 1.94
C GLU A 41 -11.50 22.53 0.45
N LYS A 42 -11.59 21.24 0.07
CA LYS A 42 -11.99 20.82 -1.29
C LYS A 42 -13.44 21.20 -1.58
N TYR A 43 -14.34 20.99 -0.62
CA TYR A 43 -15.75 21.40 -0.76
C TYR A 43 -15.89 22.90 -0.96
N SER A 44 -15.05 23.70 -0.31
CA SER A 44 -15.06 25.15 -0.50
C SER A 44 -14.66 25.60 -1.91
N TRP A 45 -13.75 24.89 -2.59
CA TRP A 45 -13.46 25.16 -4.01
C TRP A 45 -14.69 24.99 -4.90
N SER A 46 -15.53 24.00 -4.60
CA SER A 46 -16.83 23.81 -5.26
C SER A 46 -17.94 24.75 -4.77
N LYS A 47 -17.61 25.75 -3.92
CA LYS A 47 -18.57 26.66 -3.26
C LYS A 47 -19.60 25.93 -2.40
N LEU A 48 -19.29 24.73 -1.93
CA LEU A 48 -20.11 23.97 -0.98
C LEU A 48 -19.65 24.30 0.45
N SER A 49 -20.62 24.47 1.35
CA SER A 49 -20.32 24.62 2.77
C SER A 49 -19.87 23.27 3.34
N GLY A 50 -18.63 23.21 3.83
CA GLY A 50 -18.09 22.05 4.54
C GLY A 50 -17.61 22.44 5.93
N PHE A 51 -17.55 21.47 6.83
CA PHE A 51 -16.85 21.60 8.11
C PHE A 51 -16.09 20.30 8.39
N THR A 52 -15.03 20.37 9.18
CA THR A 52 -14.31 19.20 9.68
C THR A 52 -14.32 19.26 11.19
N LEU A 53 -14.66 18.13 11.81
CA LEU A 53 -14.51 17.92 13.25
C LEU A 53 -13.22 17.12 13.45
N SER A 54 -12.22 17.74 14.06
CA SER A 54 -10.93 17.12 14.31
C SER A 54 -10.39 17.52 15.68
N HIS A 55 -9.67 16.61 16.32
CA HIS A 55 -8.88 16.91 17.52
C HIS A 55 -7.61 17.72 17.19
N LEU A 56 -7.16 17.67 15.93
CA LEU A 56 -5.94 18.32 15.47
C LEU A 56 -6.21 19.76 15.06
N ASN A 57 -5.35 20.69 15.50
CA ASN A 57 -5.44 22.11 15.15
C ASN A 57 -4.92 22.42 13.75
N SER A 58 -4.05 21.57 13.20
CA SER A 58 -3.42 21.76 11.89
C SER A 58 -3.29 20.43 11.17
N SER A 59 -3.49 20.44 9.86
CA SER A 59 -3.36 19.22 9.05
C SER A 59 -1.93 18.70 8.94
N LYS A 60 -0.94 19.54 9.22
CA LYS A 60 0.49 19.20 9.12
C LYS A 60 1.05 18.56 10.38
N SER A 61 0.22 18.24 11.38
CA SER A 61 0.64 17.54 12.57
C SER A 61 1.11 16.12 12.24
N CYS A 62 2.21 15.68 12.86
CA CYS A 62 2.77 14.34 12.66
C CYS A 62 1.75 13.21 12.91
N SER A 63 0.84 13.40 13.87
CA SER A 63 -0.23 12.45 14.21
C SER A 63 -1.24 12.19 13.08
N HIS A 64 -1.29 13.07 12.06
CA HIS A 64 -2.19 12.88 10.91
C HIS A 64 -1.62 11.90 9.87
N SER A 65 -0.32 11.63 9.89
CA SER A 65 0.37 10.86 8.85
C SER A 65 1.36 9.83 9.40
N SER A 66 1.13 9.31 10.61
CA SER A 66 1.98 8.29 11.20
C SER A 66 1.58 6.88 10.74
N ILE A 67 2.57 6.08 10.35
CA ILE A 67 2.39 4.63 10.12
C ILE A 67 2.35 3.84 11.44
N SER A 68 2.76 4.46 12.54
CA SER A 68 2.89 3.87 13.87
C SER A 68 1.64 4.07 14.73
N ASP A 69 0.46 4.20 14.14
CA ASP A 69 -0.79 4.27 14.91
C ASP A 69 -1.06 2.91 15.57
N VAL A 70 -1.20 2.90 16.90
CA VAL A 70 -1.39 1.68 17.70
C VAL A 70 -2.69 1.77 18.48
N ARG A 71 -3.40 0.65 18.57
CA ARG A 71 -4.63 0.51 19.37
C ARG A 71 -4.51 1.04 20.80
N ASN A 72 -3.34 0.88 21.42
CA ASN A 72 -3.09 1.21 22.82
C ASN A 72 -3.14 2.72 23.10
N ASP A 73 -2.91 3.55 22.09
CA ASP A 73 -2.92 5.02 22.24
C ASP A 73 -4.36 5.58 22.30
N VAL A 74 -5.36 4.72 22.04
CA VAL A 74 -6.76 5.12 21.91
C VAL A 74 -7.57 4.73 23.14
N GLU A 75 -8.02 5.73 23.89
CA GLU A 75 -8.88 5.57 25.07
C GLU A 75 -10.35 5.35 24.69
N LEU A 76 -10.97 4.30 25.24
CA LEU A 76 -12.38 3.95 24.96
C LEU A 76 -13.36 5.00 25.49
N THR A 77 -13.13 5.50 26.70
CA THR A 77 -13.95 6.52 27.36
C THR A 77 -14.02 7.81 26.53
N SER A 78 -12.90 8.18 25.89
CA SER A 78 -12.84 9.35 25.02
C SER A 78 -13.73 9.20 23.78
N ILE A 79 -13.79 8.00 23.19
CA ILE A 79 -14.58 7.71 22.00
C ILE A 79 -16.07 7.73 22.32
N GLU A 80 -16.47 7.09 23.41
CA GLU A 80 -17.87 7.04 23.85
C GLU A 80 -18.42 8.44 24.11
N ARG A 81 -17.65 9.23 24.86
CA ARG A 81 -17.95 10.62 25.10
C ARG A 81 -18.13 11.38 23.78
N ASN A 82 -17.17 11.27 22.86
CA ASN A 82 -17.23 11.97 21.58
C ASN A 82 -18.42 11.53 20.72
N TYR A 83 -18.73 10.24 20.68
CA TYR A 83 -19.89 9.69 19.99
C TYR A 83 -21.20 10.28 20.53
N GLN A 84 -21.36 10.33 21.86
CA GLN A 84 -22.55 10.90 22.50
C GLN A 84 -22.73 12.36 22.11
N TYR A 85 -21.69 13.19 22.20
CA TYR A 85 -21.77 14.60 21.78
C TYR A 85 -22.14 14.77 20.31
N ILE A 86 -21.54 13.98 19.42
CA ILE A 86 -21.83 14.07 17.99
C ILE A 86 -23.28 13.63 17.72
N SER A 87 -23.73 12.55 18.35
CA SER A 87 -25.10 12.06 18.20
C SER A 87 -26.13 13.07 18.68
N ASP A 88 -25.91 13.69 19.84
CA ASP A 88 -26.79 14.72 20.40
C ASP A 88 -26.82 15.96 19.50
N ALA A 89 -25.65 16.46 19.11
CA ALA A 89 -25.54 17.60 18.20
C ALA A 89 -26.26 17.35 16.86
N LEU A 90 -26.15 16.14 16.31
CA LEU A 90 -26.84 15.76 15.08
C LEU A 90 -28.36 15.70 15.26
N ILE A 91 -28.86 15.11 16.35
CA ILE A 91 -30.29 15.05 16.65
C ILE A 91 -30.86 16.47 16.76
N ARG A 92 -30.21 17.36 17.52
CA ARG A 92 -30.64 18.76 17.65
C ARG A 92 -30.60 19.51 16.33
N LEU A 93 -29.60 19.24 15.49
CA LEU A 93 -29.49 19.83 14.17
C LEU A 93 -30.61 19.35 13.23
N ILE A 94 -30.93 18.05 13.23
CA ILE A 94 -32.00 17.47 12.39
C ILE A 94 -33.37 18.01 12.81
N PHE A 95 -33.64 18.07 14.12
CA PHE A 95 -34.93 18.55 14.63
C PHE A 95 -35.01 20.07 14.79
N ASN A 96 -33.90 20.79 14.56
CA ASN A 96 -33.76 22.23 14.73
C ASN A 96 -34.33 22.75 16.08
N LYS A 97 -34.05 22.01 17.16
CA LYS A 97 -34.49 22.37 18.51
C LYS A 97 -33.32 22.26 19.48
N THR A 98 -33.05 23.36 20.17
CA THR A 98 -31.95 23.49 21.14
C THR A 98 -32.29 22.85 22.48
N ASP A 99 -33.56 22.86 22.90
CA ASP A 99 -34.00 22.39 24.23
C ASP A 99 -34.72 21.03 24.20
N ILE A 100 -34.31 20.12 23.30
CA ILE A 100 -34.81 18.74 23.39
C ILE A 100 -34.21 18.09 24.64
N ASN A 101 -35.07 17.54 25.49
CA ASN A 101 -34.64 16.63 26.53
C ASN A 101 -34.36 15.27 25.89
N LEU A 102 -33.09 14.99 25.58
CA LEU A 102 -32.70 13.77 24.89
C LEU A 102 -32.88 12.50 25.71
N SER A 103 -33.10 12.60 27.03
CA SER A 103 -33.42 11.43 27.87
C SER A 103 -34.65 10.67 27.36
N ILE A 104 -35.59 11.35 26.69
CA ILE A 104 -36.80 10.76 26.09
C ILE A 104 -36.48 9.93 24.84
N ILE A 105 -35.44 10.31 24.09
CA ILE A 105 -34.98 9.63 22.86
C ILE A 105 -34.10 8.43 23.24
N ASP A 106 -33.24 8.61 24.26
CA ASP A 106 -32.38 7.56 24.81
C ASP A 106 -33.18 6.37 25.35
N GLN A 107 -34.31 6.64 26.00
CA GLN A 107 -35.16 5.60 26.59
C GLN A 107 -35.85 4.69 25.57
N ASN A 108 -36.04 5.13 24.32
CA ASN A 108 -37.02 4.50 23.43
C ASN A 108 -36.53 4.02 22.06
N TYR A 109 -35.34 4.39 21.55
CA TYR A 109 -35.05 4.03 20.14
C TYR A 109 -33.61 3.65 19.78
N LEU A 110 -32.58 4.09 20.51
CA LEU A 110 -31.19 3.72 20.23
C LEU A 110 -30.59 2.76 21.26
N LEU A 111 -31.13 2.73 22.49
CA LEU A 111 -30.63 1.93 23.61
C LEU A 111 -31.63 0.91 24.16
N SER A 112 -32.91 0.95 23.76
CA SER A 112 -33.95 0.12 24.38
C SER A 112 -33.76 -1.39 24.17
N ASN A 113 -32.88 -1.81 23.26
CA ASN A 113 -32.51 -3.21 23.05
C ASN A 113 -31.12 -3.58 23.59
N GLN A 114 -30.36 -2.64 24.18
CA GLN A 114 -29.07 -2.87 24.83
C GLN A 114 -29.15 -2.39 26.27
N GLN A 115 -29.53 -3.32 27.16
CA GLN A 115 -30.11 -3.04 28.46
C GLN A 115 -29.08 -2.68 29.55
N SER A 116 -27.81 -2.42 29.19
CA SER A 116 -26.79 -2.00 30.16
C SER A 116 -25.69 -1.12 29.55
N ASP A 117 -25.16 -0.17 30.32
CA ASP A 117 -23.96 0.62 29.97
C ASP A 117 -22.76 -0.29 29.60
N TYR A 118 -22.72 -1.49 30.17
CA TYR A 118 -21.73 -2.53 29.86
C TYR A 118 -21.82 -3.03 28.41
N ASP A 119 -23.01 -3.09 27.83
CA ASP A 119 -23.22 -3.53 26.44
C ASP A 119 -22.72 -2.50 25.43
N GLN A 120 -22.79 -1.20 25.77
CA GLN A 120 -22.25 -0.13 24.94
C GLN A 120 -20.71 -0.14 24.91
N ILE A 121 -20.09 -0.26 26.09
CA ILE A 121 -18.63 -0.31 26.22
C ILE A 121 -18.04 -1.54 25.52
N THR A 122 -18.76 -2.67 25.60
CA THR A 122 -18.34 -3.87 24.87
C THR A 122 -18.50 -3.70 23.36
N PHE A 123 -19.55 -3.02 22.90
CA PHE A 123 -19.74 -2.70 21.48
C PHE A 123 -18.62 -1.78 20.93
N THR A 124 -18.33 -0.67 21.60
CA THR A 124 -17.27 0.27 21.19
C THR A 124 -15.92 -0.44 21.16
N LYS A 125 -15.64 -1.28 22.16
CA LYS A 125 -14.44 -2.11 22.22
C LYS A 125 -14.36 -3.11 21.07
N GLN A 126 -15.45 -3.79 20.73
CA GLN A 126 -15.48 -4.76 19.62
C GLN A 126 -15.20 -4.08 18.28
N TRP A 127 -15.86 -2.96 17.99
CA TRP A 127 -15.63 -2.19 16.77
C TRP A 127 -14.21 -1.65 16.69
N LEU A 128 -13.69 -1.13 17.80
CA LEU A 128 -12.35 -0.58 17.82
C LEU A 128 -11.30 -1.65 17.58
N THR A 129 -11.42 -2.81 18.23
CA THR A 129 -10.56 -3.98 17.97
C THR A 129 -10.67 -4.43 16.51
N PHE A 130 -11.89 -4.50 15.96
CA PHE A 130 -12.11 -4.86 14.56
C PHE A 130 -11.44 -3.88 13.59
N LEU A 131 -11.63 -2.57 13.78
CA LEU A 131 -11.04 -1.52 12.93
C LEU A 131 -9.52 -1.39 13.08
N THR A 132 -8.94 -1.88 14.18
CA THR A 132 -7.47 -1.90 14.37
C THR A 132 -6.82 -3.17 13.85
N ASN A 133 -7.58 -4.25 13.65
CA ASN A 133 -7.05 -5.51 13.13
C ASN A 133 -6.78 -5.48 11.62
N TYR A 134 -7.36 -4.52 10.89
CA TYR A 134 -7.13 -4.37 9.46
C TYR A 134 -6.34 -3.11 9.12
N SER A 135 -5.59 -3.16 8.03
CA SER A 135 -4.88 -2.00 7.48
C SER A 135 -5.87 -0.97 6.92
N ARG A 136 -5.66 0.31 7.26
CA ARG A 136 -6.53 1.42 6.83
C ARG A 136 -6.02 2.17 5.59
N SER A 137 -4.96 1.69 4.96
CA SER A 137 -4.41 2.32 3.76
C SER A 137 -5.42 2.26 2.62
N PRO A 138 -5.72 3.38 1.92
CA PRO A 138 -6.66 3.38 0.79
C PRO A 138 -6.31 2.37 -0.31
N SER A 139 -5.01 2.11 -0.52
CA SER A 139 -4.51 1.10 -1.47
C SER A 139 -4.84 -0.35 -1.10
N LEU A 140 -5.20 -0.62 0.16
CA LEU A 140 -5.54 -1.95 0.66
C LEU A 140 -7.04 -2.13 0.89
N LEU A 141 -7.81 -1.04 0.76
CA LEU A 141 -9.27 -1.05 0.90
C LEU A 141 -9.91 -1.43 -0.44
N THR A 142 -9.89 -2.73 -0.74
CA THR A 142 -10.60 -3.29 -1.89
C THR A 142 -12.12 -3.26 -1.66
N LYS A 143 -12.90 -3.43 -2.74
CA LYS A 143 -14.39 -3.42 -2.66
C LYS A 143 -14.95 -4.52 -1.76
N THR A 144 -14.22 -5.62 -1.61
CA THR A 144 -14.57 -6.79 -0.80
C THR A 144 -13.92 -6.76 0.59
N HIS A 145 -13.24 -5.68 0.95
CA HIS A 145 -12.53 -5.58 2.22
C HIS A 145 -13.50 -5.79 3.40
N PRO A 146 -13.14 -6.61 4.42
CA PRO A 146 -14.02 -6.96 5.53
C PRO A 146 -14.63 -5.76 6.25
N ILE A 147 -13.86 -4.67 6.44
CA ILE A 147 -14.38 -3.41 7.01
C ILE A 147 -15.55 -2.86 6.20
N VAL A 148 -15.42 -2.80 4.87
CA VAL A 148 -16.46 -2.21 4.00
C VAL A 148 -17.72 -3.06 4.03
N VAL A 149 -17.57 -4.38 4.04
CA VAL A 149 -18.70 -5.32 4.15
C VAL A 149 -19.37 -5.23 5.53
N ALA A 150 -18.59 -5.18 6.61
CA ALA A 150 -19.12 -5.07 7.98
C ALA A 150 -19.89 -3.76 8.18
N LEU A 151 -19.35 -2.64 7.69
CA LEU A 151 -20.02 -1.34 7.74
C LEU A 151 -21.32 -1.33 6.93
N GLU A 152 -21.33 -1.95 5.74
CA GLU A 152 -22.55 -2.10 4.95
C GLU A 152 -23.60 -2.93 5.69
N GLN A 153 -23.22 -4.09 6.23
CA GLN A 153 -24.15 -4.95 6.98
C GLN A 153 -24.70 -4.25 8.21
N TYR A 154 -23.86 -3.52 8.94
CA TYR A 154 -24.29 -2.75 10.10
C TYR A 154 -25.22 -1.60 9.70
N ALA A 155 -24.89 -0.86 8.64
CA ALA A 155 -25.75 0.21 8.14
C ALA A 155 -27.10 -0.32 7.64
N ASN A 156 -27.12 -1.46 6.93
CA ASN A 156 -28.36 -2.09 6.44
C ASN A 156 -29.29 -2.58 7.55
N ARG A 157 -28.78 -2.77 8.78
CA ARG A 157 -29.62 -3.09 9.93
C ARG A 157 -30.51 -1.91 10.35
N TYR A 158 -30.06 -0.67 10.14
CA TYR A 158 -30.74 0.55 10.59
C TYR A 158 -31.25 1.43 9.45
N LEU A 159 -30.68 1.29 8.24
CA LEU A 159 -31.00 2.09 7.06
C LEU A 159 -31.51 1.18 5.94
N THR A 160 -32.48 1.64 5.16
CA THR A 160 -33.14 0.83 4.13
C THR A 160 -32.41 0.81 2.77
N ASN A 161 -31.61 1.84 2.47
CA ASN A 161 -30.96 2.01 1.16
C ASN A 161 -29.47 2.39 1.30
N VAL A 162 -28.61 1.41 1.62
CA VAL A 162 -27.16 1.63 1.69
C VAL A 162 -26.53 1.30 0.33
N VAL A 163 -25.82 2.27 -0.26
CA VAL A 163 -25.13 2.09 -1.54
C VAL A 163 -23.63 2.33 -1.35
N LYS A 164 -22.81 1.40 -1.84
CA LYS A 164 -21.36 1.55 -1.89
C LYS A 164 -20.95 2.40 -3.09
N THR A 165 -20.37 3.56 -2.84
CA THR A 165 -19.81 4.42 -3.89
C THR A 165 -18.29 4.42 -3.84
N THR A 166 -17.64 3.92 -4.88
CA THR A 166 -16.18 4.04 -5.03
C THR A 166 -15.85 5.39 -5.66
N ILE A 167 -15.20 6.27 -4.90
CA ILE A 167 -14.73 7.56 -5.41
C ILE A 167 -13.44 7.30 -6.20
N ARG A 168 -13.47 7.54 -7.51
CA ARG A 168 -12.26 7.43 -8.34
C ARG A 168 -11.45 8.72 -8.24
N PRO A 169 -10.11 8.64 -8.18
CA PRO A 169 -9.27 9.83 -8.26
C PRO A 169 -9.55 10.58 -9.56
N ASN A 170 -9.62 11.91 -9.47
CA ASN A 170 -9.93 12.75 -10.63
C ASN A 170 -8.74 12.72 -11.60
N LYS A 171 -8.97 12.32 -12.86
CA LYS A 171 -7.93 12.23 -13.89
C LYS A 171 -7.25 13.57 -14.19
N LYS A 172 -7.89 14.68 -13.83
CA LYS A 172 -7.36 16.04 -13.99
C LYS A 172 -6.16 16.34 -13.09
N ASP A 173 -5.99 15.59 -12.00
CA ASP A 173 -4.90 15.74 -11.04
C ASP A 173 -4.03 14.44 -11.04
N PRO A 174 -3.19 14.23 -12.06
CA PRO A 174 -2.44 12.98 -12.26
C PRO A 174 -1.30 12.75 -11.25
N GLU A 175 -1.05 13.68 -10.33
CA GLU A 175 0.07 13.60 -9.37
C GLU A 175 -0.13 12.53 -8.28
N PHE A 176 -1.37 12.07 -8.06
CA PHE A 176 -1.66 11.07 -7.04
C PHE A 176 -2.22 9.79 -7.66
N VAL A 177 -1.31 8.86 -7.94
CA VAL A 177 -1.65 7.48 -8.30
C VAL A 177 -1.56 6.65 -7.03
N PHE A 178 -2.70 6.21 -6.51
CA PHE A 178 -2.69 5.13 -5.53
C PHE A 178 -2.07 3.91 -6.20
N PHE A 179 -0.99 3.40 -5.63
CA PHE A 179 -0.50 2.09 -6.04
C PHE A 179 -1.56 1.09 -5.61
N ASP A 180 -2.32 0.56 -6.57
CA ASP A 180 -3.27 -0.49 -6.29
C ASP A 180 -2.51 -1.71 -5.76
N GLY A 181 -3.00 -2.28 -4.66
CA GLY A 181 -2.48 -3.52 -4.11
C GLY A 181 -3.13 -4.75 -4.74
N ASP A 182 -3.92 -4.54 -5.80
CA ASP A 182 -5.06 -5.34 -6.26
C ASP A 182 -4.77 -6.75 -6.81
N ASP A 183 -3.61 -7.33 -6.53
CA ASP A 183 -3.42 -8.75 -6.74
C ASP A 183 -3.63 -9.47 -5.41
N ASP A 184 -4.65 -10.34 -5.34
CA ASP A 184 -4.98 -11.25 -4.22
C ASP A 184 -3.78 -12.08 -3.69
N GLN A 185 -2.64 -12.02 -4.38
CA GLN A 185 -1.38 -12.70 -4.08
C GLN A 185 -0.36 -11.83 -3.35
N GLY A 186 -0.68 -10.56 -3.05
CA GLY A 186 0.25 -9.59 -2.49
C GLY A 186 1.40 -9.25 -3.45
N ARG A 187 2.09 -8.14 -3.19
CA ARG A 187 3.27 -7.79 -3.99
C ARG A 187 4.38 -8.79 -3.72
N GLN A 188 4.81 -9.51 -4.76
CA GLN A 188 5.95 -10.41 -4.66
C GLN A 188 7.23 -9.60 -4.46
N LEU A 189 7.85 -9.74 -3.28
CA LEU A 189 9.17 -9.19 -3.02
C LEU A 189 10.21 -10.19 -3.53
N TYR A 190 10.76 -9.93 -4.72
CA TYR A 190 11.88 -10.74 -5.22
C TYR A 190 13.17 -10.36 -4.49
N VAL A 191 13.63 -11.26 -3.62
CA VAL A 191 14.94 -11.13 -2.97
C VAL A 191 15.96 -11.90 -3.79
N TYR A 192 16.68 -11.20 -4.67
CA TYR A 192 17.79 -11.79 -5.41
C TYR A 192 19.08 -11.63 -4.60
N ARG A 193 19.82 -12.73 -4.42
CA ARG A 193 21.19 -12.65 -3.92
C ARG A 193 22.07 -12.04 -5.01
N ILE A 194 22.67 -10.88 -4.72
CA ILE A 194 23.58 -10.20 -5.65
C ILE A 194 24.77 -11.12 -5.99
N LYS A 195 25.32 -10.95 -7.20
CA LYS A 195 26.37 -11.78 -7.79
C LYS A 195 27.46 -12.14 -6.77
N PRO A 196 27.60 -13.42 -6.39
CA PRO A 196 28.70 -13.83 -5.55
C PRO A 196 30.02 -13.74 -6.33
N ALA A 197 31.10 -13.30 -5.68
CA ALA A 197 32.46 -13.24 -6.25
C ALA A 197 32.99 -14.62 -6.74
N ILE A 198 32.30 -15.70 -6.38
CA ILE A 198 32.55 -17.07 -6.82
C ILE A 198 32.49 -17.21 -8.35
N PHE A 199 31.62 -16.45 -9.03
CA PHE A 199 31.49 -16.56 -10.50
C PHE A 199 32.79 -16.18 -11.20
N ASP A 200 33.44 -15.09 -10.76
CA ASP A 200 34.69 -14.61 -11.35
C ASP A 200 35.86 -15.54 -11.02
N LEU A 201 35.90 -16.09 -9.80
CA LEU A 201 36.90 -17.09 -9.40
C LEU A 201 36.79 -18.37 -10.24
N VAL A 202 35.57 -18.86 -10.44
CA VAL A 202 35.33 -20.06 -11.29
C VAL A 202 35.71 -19.77 -12.74
N LEU A 203 35.38 -18.59 -13.26
CA LEU A 203 35.79 -18.16 -14.60
C LEU A 203 37.32 -18.10 -14.74
N ALA A 204 38.02 -17.53 -13.76
CA ALA A 204 39.48 -17.46 -13.73
C ALA A 204 40.13 -18.85 -13.72
N ILE A 205 39.58 -19.80 -12.95
CA ILE A 205 40.04 -21.20 -12.96
C ILE A 205 39.88 -21.82 -14.35
N PHE A 206 38.75 -21.60 -15.02
CA PHE A 206 38.53 -22.13 -16.37
C PHE A 206 39.49 -21.53 -17.39
N ILE A 207 39.75 -20.22 -17.33
CA ILE A 207 40.72 -19.55 -18.21
C ILE A 207 42.14 -20.08 -17.98
N ALA A 208 42.54 -20.25 -16.71
CA ALA A 208 43.85 -20.79 -16.36
C ALA A 208 44.02 -22.24 -16.84
N ALA A 209 43.01 -23.09 -16.64
CA ALA A 209 43.01 -24.47 -17.12
C ALA A 209 43.10 -24.55 -18.66
N TYR A 210 42.33 -23.71 -19.36
CA TYR A 210 42.35 -23.64 -20.83
C TYR A 210 43.74 -23.29 -21.37
N LEU A 211 44.37 -22.23 -20.85
CA LEU A 211 45.72 -21.84 -21.24
C LEU A 211 46.75 -22.91 -20.89
N GLY A 212 46.61 -23.56 -19.73
CA GLY A 212 47.48 -24.65 -19.30
C GLY A 212 47.43 -25.85 -20.25
N ILE A 213 46.24 -26.27 -20.69
CA ILE A 213 46.08 -27.35 -21.66
C ILE A 213 46.73 -27.00 -23.00
N ILE A 214 46.48 -25.78 -23.51
CA ILE A 214 47.09 -25.31 -24.76
C ILE A 214 48.61 -25.30 -24.67
N TYR A 215 49.16 -24.81 -23.55
CA TYR A 215 50.59 -24.80 -23.33
C TYR A 215 51.16 -26.22 -23.30
N MET A 216 50.51 -27.16 -22.60
CA MET A 216 50.94 -28.56 -22.55
C MET A 216 50.93 -29.23 -23.92
N ILE A 217 49.94 -28.94 -24.76
CA ILE A 217 49.87 -29.43 -26.15
C ILE A 217 51.01 -28.87 -26.98
N ALA A 218 51.29 -27.56 -26.87
CA ALA A 218 52.36 -26.91 -27.62
C ALA A 218 53.75 -27.39 -27.18
N ALA A 219 53.99 -27.49 -25.87
CA ALA A 219 55.27 -27.92 -25.30
C ALA A 219 55.58 -29.39 -25.61
N ASN A 220 54.57 -30.27 -25.57
CA ASN A 220 54.73 -31.69 -25.84
C ASN A 220 54.35 -32.09 -27.27
N TRP A 221 54.38 -31.13 -28.21
CA TRP A 221 54.03 -31.35 -29.62
C TRP A 221 54.83 -32.49 -30.27
N SER A 222 56.11 -32.61 -29.90
CA SER A 222 56.99 -33.70 -30.35
C SER A 222 56.55 -35.08 -29.82
N MET A 223 56.16 -35.18 -28.56
CA MET A 223 55.59 -36.42 -27.99
C MET A 223 54.24 -36.77 -28.62
N ILE A 224 53.38 -35.77 -28.88
CA ILE A 224 52.09 -35.98 -29.53
C ILE A 224 52.28 -36.55 -30.94
N ILE A 225 53.20 -36.00 -31.72
CA ILE A 225 53.57 -36.53 -33.03
C ILE A 225 54.08 -37.98 -32.91
N ASN A 226 54.96 -38.25 -31.94
CA ASN A 226 55.51 -39.59 -31.75
C ASN A 226 54.44 -40.62 -31.34
N ILE A 227 53.45 -40.23 -30.53
CA ILE A 227 52.30 -41.08 -30.18
C ILE A 227 51.40 -41.28 -31.41
N LEU A 228 51.13 -40.23 -32.18
CA LEU A 228 50.28 -40.29 -33.36
C LEU A 228 50.92 -41.13 -34.49
N LEU A 229 52.24 -41.07 -34.63
CA LEU A 229 53.03 -41.94 -35.51
C LEU A 229 53.09 -43.40 -35.00
N ARG A 230 53.10 -43.62 -33.68
CA ARG A 230 53.07 -44.95 -33.07
C ARG A 230 51.72 -45.66 -33.26
N TYR A 231 50.63 -44.90 -33.40
CA TYR A 231 49.28 -45.42 -33.64
C TYR A 231 48.87 -45.51 -35.11
N LYS A 232 49.75 -45.20 -36.08
CA LYS A 232 49.43 -45.31 -37.50
C LYS A 232 49.89 -46.68 -38.05
N PRO A 233 49.01 -47.71 -38.19
CA PRO A 233 49.34 -48.85 -39.01
C PRO A 233 49.29 -48.43 -40.49
N LEU A 234 50.44 -48.55 -41.17
CA LEU A 234 50.63 -48.75 -42.61
C LEU A 234 49.50 -48.28 -43.56
N THR A 235 49.64 -47.08 -44.14
CA THR A 235 49.02 -46.76 -45.44
C THR A 235 49.94 -45.86 -46.26
N ASN A 236 51.00 -46.43 -46.85
CA ASN A 236 51.73 -45.83 -47.98
C ASN A 236 51.56 -46.76 -49.18
N THR A 237 50.42 -46.66 -49.85
CA THR A 237 50.31 -46.89 -51.29
C THR A 237 49.76 -45.60 -51.89
N PHE A 238 50.16 -45.31 -53.12
CA PHE A 238 49.86 -44.10 -53.91
C PHE A 238 50.81 -42.92 -53.72
N LEU A 239 51.85 -42.90 -54.56
CA LEU A 239 52.23 -41.75 -55.40
C LEU A 239 53.21 -42.23 -56.47
N SER A 240 52.69 -42.82 -57.55
CA SER A 240 53.39 -42.94 -58.83
C SER A 240 52.69 -42.05 -59.85
N SER A 241 53.23 -40.87 -60.11
CA SER A 241 53.08 -40.15 -61.40
C SER A 241 53.78 -38.79 -61.34
N SER A 242 54.96 -38.69 -61.96
CA SER A 242 55.28 -37.54 -62.80
C SER A 242 56.47 -37.88 -63.71
N GLN A 243 56.17 -38.40 -64.90
CA GLN A 243 57.09 -38.35 -66.04
C GLN A 243 57.18 -36.89 -66.53
N TYR A 244 58.39 -36.33 -66.57
CA TYR A 244 58.74 -35.20 -67.43
C TYR A 244 60.21 -35.29 -67.82
N GLY A 245 60.49 -35.25 -69.12
CA GLY A 245 61.80 -34.86 -69.66
C GLY A 245 62.32 -35.70 -70.83
N GLY A 246 62.56 -35.06 -71.99
CA GLY A 246 63.63 -35.49 -72.90
C GLY A 246 63.34 -35.51 -74.40
N TYR A 247 63.46 -34.36 -75.05
CA TYR A 247 63.68 -34.05 -76.48
C TYR A 247 64.15 -35.18 -77.43
N LYS A 248 63.50 -35.29 -78.61
CA LYS A 248 64.03 -36.00 -79.81
C LYS A 248 64.40 -34.99 -80.91
N ARG A 249 65.67 -35.03 -81.34
CA ARG A 249 66.21 -34.37 -82.54
C ARG A 249 65.82 -35.17 -83.80
N LYS A 250 65.48 -34.45 -84.88
CA LYS A 250 65.32 -34.94 -86.25
C LYS A 250 66.67 -35.36 -86.85
N ILE A 251 66.68 -36.43 -87.64
CA ILE A 251 67.60 -36.62 -88.76
C ILE A 251 66.76 -37.14 -89.94
N ASN A 252 67.10 -36.63 -91.12
CA ASN A 252 66.44 -36.77 -92.44
C ASN A 252 66.12 -38.21 -92.85
#